data_AF-D3VN01-F1
#
_entry.id   AF-D3VN01-F1
#
_cell.length_a   1.000
_cell.length_b   1.000
_cell.length_c   1.000
_cell.angle_alpha   90.00
_cell.angle_beta   90.00
_cell.angle_gamma   90.00
#
_symmetry.space_group_name_H-M   'P 1'
#
loop_
_entity.id
_entity.type
_entity.pdbx_description
1 polymer ?
#
loop_
_entity_poly.entity_id
_entity_poly.type
_entity_poly.pdbx_seq_one_letter_code
_entity_poly.pdbx_strand_id
1 'polypeptide(L)' 'AVDEHNKKENSLLEFSRVLKAREQVVAGMMYHLTLEAVDAGKKKIYQAKVWEKPW' A
#
# COMPACT_ATOMS: atom_id res chain seq x y z
N ALA A 1 -1.06 6.39 -1.31
CA ALA A 1 -1.40 5.00 -0.89
C ALA A 1 -1.90 4.95 0.56
N VAL A 2 -1.07 5.21 1.59
CA VAL A 2 -1.55 5.21 2.99
C VAL A 2 -2.46 6.39 3.29
N ASP A 3 -2.11 7.61 2.83
CA ASP A 3 -3.00 8.78 2.95
C ASP A 3 -4.33 8.61 2.23
N GLU A 4 -4.33 7.92 1.10
CA GLU A 4 -5.53 7.69 0.31
C GLU A 4 -6.43 6.63 0.95
N HIS A 5 -5.83 5.62 1.60
CA HIS A 5 -6.57 4.65 2.41
C HIS A 5 -7.13 5.30 3.68
N ASN A 6 -6.39 6.18 4.34
CA ASN A 6 -6.83 6.91 5.54
C ASN A 6 -7.99 7.86 5.23
N LYS A 7 -7.94 8.58 4.10
CA LYS A 7 -9.05 9.43 3.64
C LYS A 7 -10.31 8.64 3.29
N LYS A 8 -10.18 7.41 2.77
CA LYS A 8 -11.31 6.62 2.28
C LYS A 8 -11.97 5.77 3.38
N GLU A 9 -11.20 5.32 4.36
CA GLU A 9 -11.65 4.42 5.43
C GLU A 9 -11.72 5.10 6.80
N ASN A 10 -11.45 6.41 6.87
CA ASN A 10 -11.42 7.18 8.12
C ASN A 10 -10.52 6.52 9.18
N SER A 11 -9.42 5.93 8.72
CA SER A 11 -8.47 5.16 9.52
C SER A 11 -7.24 6.00 9.80
N LEU A 12 -6.67 5.87 10.99
CA LEU A 12 -5.43 6.54 11.41
C LEU A 12 -4.26 5.56 11.26
N LEU A 13 -4.00 5.10 10.03
CA LEU A 13 -2.83 4.28 9.77
C LEU A 13 -1.59 5.18 9.71
N GLU A 14 -0.69 5.00 10.67
CA GLU A 14 0.63 5.63 10.64
C GLU A 14 1.57 4.77 9.78
N PHE A 15 2.08 5.32 8.68
CA PHE A 15 3.05 4.62 7.85
C PHE A 15 4.36 4.41 8.63
N SER A 16 4.80 3.15 8.76
CA SER A 16 6.07 2.80 9.40
C SER A 16 7.18 2.72 8.35
N ARG A 17 7.08 1.79 7.41
CA ARG A 17 8.10 1.55 6.36
C ARG A 17 7.60 0.63 5.26
N VAL A 18 8.21 0.73 4.07
CA VAL A 18 8.03 -0.27 3.02
C VAL A 18 8.92 -1.47 3.33
N LEU A 19 8.33 -2.66 3.40
CA LEU A 19 9.07 -3.91 3.60
C LEU A 19 9.52 -4.51 2.27
N LYS A 20 8.67 -4.41 1.24
CA LYS A 20 8.94 -5.00 -0.07
C LYS A 20 8.17 -4.28 -1.16
N ALA A 21 8.85 -3.96 -2.24
CA ALA A 21 8.21 -3.54 -3.48
C ALA A 21 8.55 -4.59 -4.54
N ARG A 22 7.54 -5.05 -5.27
CA ARG A 22 7.69 -5.89 -6.45
C ARG A 22 6.92 -5.27 -7.59
N GLU A 23 7.53 -5.25 -8.75
CA GLU A 23 6.92 -4.76 -9.98
C GLU A 23 6.65 -5.96 -10.89
N GLN A 24 5.47 -6.00 -11.47
CA GLN A 24 5.04 -7.03 -12.38
C GLN A 24 4.49 -6.38 -13.65
N VAL A 25 5.19 -6.59 -14.76
CA VAL A 25 4.74 -6.16 -16.08
C VAL A 25 3.71 -7.19 -16.57
N VAL A 26 2.47 -6.75 -16.70
CA VAL A 26 1.35 -7.50 -17.31
C VAL A 26 0.88 -6.74 -18.55
N ALA A 27 -0.39 -6.77 -18.91
CA ALA A 27 -0.99 -5.82 -19.86
C ALA A 27 -1.09 -4.38 -19.28
N GLY A 28 -0.04 -3.92 -18.57
CA GLY A 28 0.08 -2.73 -17.74
C GLY A 28 1.20 -2.92 -16.69
N MET A 29 1.45 -1.94 -15.83
CA MET A 29 2.39 -2.10 -14.70
C MET A 29 1.62 -2.39 -13.42
N MET A 30 1.93 -3.50 -12.75
CA MET A 30 1.34 -3.87 -11.48
C MET A 30 2.40 -3.83 -10.37
N TYR A 31 2.20 -2.96 -9.40
CA TYR A 31 3.05 -2.82 -8.23
C TYR A 31 2.44 -3.57 -7.05
N HIS A 32 3.18 -4.55 -6.53
CA HIS A 32 2.90 -5.23 -5.28
C HIS A 32 3.78 -4.61 -4.18
N LEU A 33 3.15 -3.78 -3.36
CA LEU A 33 3.79 -3.07 -2.25
C LEU A 33 3.39 -3.74 -0.94
N THR A 34 4.35 -4.33 -0.23
CA THR A 34 4.19 -4.75 1.16
C THR A 34 4.71 -3.63 2.05
N LEU A 35 3.83 -3.06 2.86
CA LEU A 35 4.10 -1.91 3.72
C LEU A 35 3.67 -2.21 5.16
N GLU A 36 4.50 -1.81 6.11
CA GLU A 36 4.21 -1.89 7.53
C GLU A 36 3.57 -0.57 7.94
N ALA A 37 2.41 -0.63 8.59
CA ALA A 37 1.74 0.52 9.15
C ALA A 37 1.30 0.23 10.59
N VAL A 38 1.26 1.26 11.42
CA VAL A 38 0.79 1.21 12.79
C VAL A 38 -0.67 1.62 12.81
N ASP A 39 -1.52 0.71 13.26
CA ASP A 39 -2.96 0.91 13.42
C ASP A 39 -3.27 0.91 14.92
N ALA A 40 -3.65 2.07 15.46
CA ALA A 40 -3.92 2.27 16.89
C ALA A 40 -2.80 1.73 17.82
N GLY A 41 -1.54 2.00 17.49
CA GLY A 41 -0.37 1.54 18.26
C GLY A 41 0.08 0.10 17.99
N LYS A 42 -0.61 -0.65 17.12
CA LYS A 42 -0.22 -2.01 16.71
C LYS A 42 0.38 -2.01 15.31
N LYS A 43 1.64 -2.46 15.19
CA LYS A 43 2.28 -2.70 13.89
C LYS A 43 1.57 -3.83 13.15
N LYS A 44 1.06 -3.52 11.97
CA LYS A 44 0.44 -4.47 11.04
C LYS A 44 1.13 -4.37 9.68
N ILE A 45 1.17 -5.49 8.98
CA ILE A 45 1.72 -5.56 7.62
C ILE A 45 0.53 -5.55 6.66
N TYR A 46 0.57 -4.62 5.72
CA TYR A 46 -0.42 -4.45 4.68
C TYR A 46 0.20 -4.75 3.31
N GLN A 47 -0.60 -5.35 2.44
CA GLN A 47 -0.24 -5.57 1.04
C GLN A 47 -1.13 -4.69 0.17
N ALA A 48 -0.52 -3.74 -0.51
CA ALA A 48 -1.16 -2.91 -1.51
C ALA A 48 -0.81 -3.43 -2.91
N LYS A 49 -1.84 -3.64 -3.73
CA LYS A 49 -1.70 -3.93 -5.16
C LYS A 49 -2.14 -2.70 -5.92
N VAL A 50 -1.20 -2.04 -6.58
CA VAL A 50 -1.47 -0.88 -7.42
C VAL A 50 -1.36 -1.34 -8.87
N TRP A 51 -2.40 -1.15 -9.65
CA TRP A 51 -2.39 -1.48 -11.07
C TRP A 51 -2.49 -0.19 -11.89
N GLU A 52 -1.42 0.10 -12.62
CA GLU A 52 -1.33 1.22 -13.53
C GLU A 52 -1.54 0.70 -14.96
N LYS A 53 -2.64 1.15 -15.58
CA LYS A 53 -2.89 0.92 -16.99
C LYS A 53 -2.45 2.17 -17.75
N PRO A 54 -1.44 2.09 -18.63
CA PRO A 54 -1.31 3.08 -19.67
C PRO A 54 -2.55 2.92 -20.56
N TRP A 55 -3.30 3.99 -20.74
CA TRP A 55 -4.47 4.07 -21.61
C TRP A 55 -4.24 3.47 -23.00
#